data_AF-A0A6N7PV20-F1
#
_entry.id   AF-A0A6N7PV20-F1
#
_cell.length_a   1.000
_cell.length_b   1.000
_cell.length_c   1.000
_cell.angle_alpha   90.00
_cell.angle_beta   90.00
_cell.angle_gamma   90.00
#
_symmetry.space_group_name_H-M   'P 1'
#
loop_
_entity.id
_entity.type
_entity.pdbx_description
1 polymer ?
#
loop_
_entity_poly.entity_id
_entity_poly.type
_entity_poly.pdbx_seq_one_letter_code
_entity_poly.pdbx_strand_id
1 'polypeptide(L)'
;MNESDRPPVEHASRKDERVTINKEFESYDSFINEYVSNISRTGVFVRSKTPLEVGTQVNLRFTVIMDDIETIEGVGEVVRVHDDPPGMGVVFTELSEESKRIVDRLLAAQANKE
;
A
#
# COMPACT_ATOMS: atom_id res chain seq x y z
N MET A 1 26.61 -25.65 -27.23
CA MET A 1 26.18 -24.91 -26.02
C MET A 1 25.07 -24.00 -26.48
N ASN A 2 23.81 -24.37 -26.24
CA ASN A 2 22.64 -23.62 -26.70
C ASN A 2 22.07 -22.78 -25.57
N GLU A 3 21.64 -21.58 -25.90
CA GLU A 3 21.11 -20.55 -25.01
C GLU A 3 19.68 -20.85 -24.50
N SER A 4 19.17 -22.05 -24.77
CA SER A 4 17.77 -22.44 -24.61
C SER A 4 17.42 -23.12 -23.28
N ASP A 5 18.39 -23.24 -22.37
CA ASP A 5 18.26 -23.99 -21.10
C ASP A 5 18.26 -23.09 -19.85
N ARG A 6 17.99 -21.79 -20.02
CA ARG A 6 17.80 -20.90 -18.87
C ARG A 6 16.41 -21.16 -18.29
N PRO A 7 16.28 -21.58 -17.02
CA PRO A 7 14.96 -21.67 -16.39
C PRO A 7 14.31 -20.28 -16.43
N PRO A 8 12.96 -20.20 -16.53
CA PRO A 8 12.27 -18.92 -16.41
C PRO A 8 12.67 -18.31 -15.06
N VAL A 9 13.16 -17.07 -15.09
CA VAL A 9 13.38 -16.31 -13.86
C VAL A 9 11.98 -16.03 -13.31
N GLU A 10 11.49 -16.94 -12.49
CA GLU A 10 10.27 -16.75 -11.73
C GLU A 10 10.59 -15.59 -10.78
N HIS A 11 10.21 -14.37 -11.18
CA HIS A 11 10.03 -13.27 -10.25
C HIS A 11 8.90 -13.71 -9.34
N ALA A 12 9.23 -14.56 -8.36
CA ALA A 12 8.42 -14.83 -7.21
C ALA A 12 8.18 -13.46 -6.60
N SER A 13 7.04 -12.87 -6.97
CA SER A 13 6.45 -11.78 -6.24
C SER A 13 6.31 -12.33 -4.84
N ARG A 14 7.29 -12.03 -3.98
CA ARG A 14 7.13 -12.16 -2.55
C ARG A 14 5.93 -11.26 -2.28
N LYS A 15 4.74 -11.86 -2.23
CA LYS A 15 3.53 -11.17 -1.86
C LYS A 15 3.77 -10.76 -0.43
N ASP A 16 4.33 -9.57 -0.23
CA ASP A 16 4.37 -8.97 1.09
C ASP A 16 2.94 -9.00 1.62
N GLU A 17 2.79 -9.48 2.84
CA GLU A 17 1.50 -9.50 3.53
C GLU A 17 0.89 -8.09 3.47
N ARG A 18 -0.35 -8.03 2.99
CA ARG A 18 -1.12 -6.79 2.89
C ARG A 18 -2.21 -6.82 3.94
N VAL A 19 -2.25 -5.77 4.75
CA VAL A 19 -3.30 -5.54 5.72
C VAL A 19 -4.29 -4.55 5.14
N THR A 20 -5.57 -4.91 5.16
CA THR A 20 -6.66 -3.96 4.89
C THR A 20 -6.81 -3.02 6.08
N ILE A 21 -6.82 -1.71 5.80
CA ILE A 21 -7.05 -0.65 6.78
C ILE A 21 -8.21 0.22 6.34
N ASN A 22 -8.75 0.99 7.28
CA ASN A 22 -9.82 1.96 7.03
C ASN A 22 -11.07 1.36 6.36
N LYS A 23 -11.42 0.14 6.75
CA LYS A 23 -12.54 -0.62 6.18
C LYS A 23 -13.88 0.10 6.34
N GLU A 24 -14.01 0.90 7.38
CA GLU A 24 -15.15 1.76 7.64
C GLU A 24 -15.42 2.76 6.50
N PHE A 25 -14.42 3.09 5.68
CA PHE A 25 -14.58 3.98 4.54
C PHE A 25 -15.12 3.30 3.28
N GLU A 26 -15.12 1.96 3.19
CA GLU A 26 -15.66 1.24 2.02
C GLU A 26 -17.14 1.57 1.77
N SER A 27 -17.93 1.76 2.84
CA SER A 27 -19.34 2.15 2.73
C SER A 27 -19.54 3.62 2.33
N TYR A 28 -18.47 4.41 2.36
CA TYR A 28 -18.45 5.83 2.02
C TYR A 28 -17.63 6.12 0.76
N ASP A 29 -17.33 5.11 -0.07
CA ASP A 29 -16.61 5.25 -1.34
C ASP A 29 -17.22 6.34 -2.26
N SER A 30 -18.54 6.55 -2.19
CA SER A 30 -19.21 7.60 -2.96
C SER A 30 -18.86 9.02 -2.47
N PHE A 31 -18.51 9.18 -1.19
CA PHE A 31 -18.28 10.48 -0.53
C PHE A 31 -16.80 10.81 -0.34
N ILE A 32 -15.95 9.80 -0.17
CA ILE A 32 -14.52 9.98 0.02
C ILE A 32 -13.83 9.97 -1.34
N ASN A 33 -13.00 10.98 -1.59
CA ASN A 33 -12.28 11.09 -2.86
C ASN A 33 -11.04 10.20 -2.90
N GLU A 34 -10.35 10.06 -1.76
CA GLU A 34 -9.11 9.32 -1.66
C GLU A 34 -8.91 8.76 -0.25
N TYR A 35 -8.58 7.47 -0.13
CA TYR A 35 -8.17 6.86 1.14
C TYR A 35 -7.27 5.64 0.92
N VAL A 36 -6.44 5.33 1.91
CA VAL A 36 -5.63 4.10 1.87
C VAL A 36 -6.49 2.92 2.27
N SER A 37 -6.63 1.94 1.38
CA SER A 37 -7.46 0.74 1.61
C SER A 37 -6.66 -0.46 2.10
N ASN A 38 -5.37 -0.53 1.75
CA ASN A 38 -4.48 -1.55 2.29
C ASN A 38 -3.02 -1.10 2.31
N ILE A 39 -2.25 -1.73 3.17
CA ILE A 39 -0.85 -1.42 3.45
C ILE A 39 -0.03 -2.69 3.55
N SER A 40 1.22 -2.60 3.14
CA SER A 40 2.26 -3.64 3.20
C SER A 40 3.57 -3.00 3.65
N ARG A 41 4.62 -3.79 3.88
CA ARG A 41 5.94 -3.24 4.24
C ARG A 41 6.49 -2.29 3.19
N THR A 42 6.19 -2.56 1.92
CA THR A 42 6.80 -1.89 0.77
C THR A 42 5.91 -0.81 0.16
N GLY A 43 4.63 -0.73 0.53
CA GLY A 43 3.74 0.27 -0.06
C GLY A 43 2.27 0.13 0.34
N VAL A 44 1.45 0.98 -0.26
CA VAL A 44 0.01 1.09 0.00
C VAL A 44 -0.79 0.99 -1.28
N PHE A 45 -2.06 0.64 -1.14
CA PHE A 45 -3.05 0.88 -2.18
C PHE A 45 -3.95 2.04 -1.75
N VAL A 46 -4.02 3.05 -2.61
CA VAL A 46 -4.82 4.24 -2.39
C VAL A 46 -6.01 4.17 -3.32
N ARG A 47 -7.21 4.02 -2.76
CA ARG A 47 -8.47 4.22 -3.48
C ARG A 47 -8.54 5.69 -3.88
N SER A 48 -8.76 5.97 -5.15
CA SER A 48 -8.90 7.34 -5.66
C SER A 48 -9.76 7.35 -6.90
N LYS A 49 -10.69 8.32 -7.00
CA LYS A 49 -11.49 8.55 -8.21
C LYS A 49 -10.67 9.14 -9.36
N THR A 50 -9.55 9.78 -9.04
CA THR A 50 -8.63 10.41 -9.99
C THR A 50 -7.22 9.94 -9.67
N PRO A 51 -6.88 8.67 -9.97
CA PRO A 51 -5.55 8.14 -9.70
C PRO A 51 -4.50 8.91 -10.51
N LEU A 52 -3.33 9.10 -9.90
CA LEU A 52 -2.20 9.76 -10.54
C LEU A 52 -1.47 8.80 -11.48
N GLU A 53 -0.73 9.36 -12.44
CA GLU A 53 0.01 8.56 -13.42
C GLU A 53 1.16 7.77 -12.78
N VAL A 54 1.49 6.63 -13.36
CA VAL A 54 2.65 5.83 -12.95
C VAL A 54 3.94 6.66 -13.07
N GLY A 55 4.80 6.59 -12.06
CA GLY A 55 6.00 7.40 -11.92
C GLY A 55 5.79 8.70 -11.13
N THR A 56 4.55 9.05 -10.78
CA THR A 56 4.28 10.24 -9.97
C THR A 56 4.76 10.05 -8.54
N GLN A 57 5.58 10.99 -8.05
CA GLN A 57 5.93 11.08 -6.64
C GLN A 57 4.83 11.75 -5.83
N VAL A 58 4.46 11.14 -4.71
CA VAL A 58 3.38 11.59 -3.84
C VAL A 58 3.87 11.68 -2.39
N ASN A 59 3.43 12.73 -1.69
CA ASN A 59 3.57 12.80 -0.25
C ASN A 59 2.40 12.04 0.39
N LEU A 60 2.71 10.98 1.11
CA LEU A 60 1.73 10.16 1.81
C LEU A 60 1.58 10.68 3.23
N ARG A 61 0.34 10.97 3.61
CA ARG A 61 -0.04 11.28 4.99
C ARG A 61 -1.43 10.72 5.26
N PHE A 62 -1.52 9.70 6.09
CA PHE A 62 -2.79 9.07 6.42
C PHE A 62 -2.76 8.53 7.84
N THR A 63 -3.94 8.43 8.44
CA THR A 63 -4.11 7.89 9.80
C THR A 63 -4.57 6.44 9.74
N VAL A 64 -4.12 5.65 10.69
CA VAL A 64 -4.60 4.29 10.96
C VAL A 64 -5.16 4.23 12.38
N ILE A 65 -6.28 3.52 12.54
CA ILE A 65 -6.93 3.34 13.83
C ILE A 65 -6.65 1.90 14.29
N MET A 66 -5.85 1.77 15.35
CA MET A 66 -5.62 0.50 16.04
C MET A 66 -6.21 0.60 17.46
N ASP A 67 -5.38 0.54 18.50
CA ASP A 67 -5.76 0.89 19.87
C ASP A 67 -5.81 2.41 20.07
N ASP A 68 -4.88 3.11 19.41
CA ASP A 68 -4.80 4.57 19.32
C ASP A 68 -4.83 5.01 17.84
N ILE A 69 -5.07 6.30 17.60
CA ILE A 69 -4.96 6.91 16.27
C ILE A 69 -3.49 7.24 16.02
N GLU A 70 -2.91 6.62 15.00
CA GLU A 70 -1.52 6.85 14.61
C GLU A 70 -1.44 7.40 13.18
N THR A 71 -0.45 8.27 12.91
CA THR A 71 -0.26 8.89 11.59
C THR A 71 0.98 8.31 10.91
N ILE A 72 0.81 7.88 9.66
CA ILE A 72 1.89 7.42 8.79
C ILE A 72 2.18 8.52 7.77
N GLU A 73 3.45 8.93 7.71
CA GLU A 73 3.95 9.97 6.82
C GLU A 73 5.19 9.50 6.05
N GLY A 74 5.24 9.85 4.77
CA GLY A 74 6.38 9.54 3.92
C GLY A 74 6.21 9.99 2.48
N VAL A 75 7.12 9.54 1.63
CA VAL A 75 7.09 9.76 0.18
C VAL A 75 6.91 8.41 -0.50
N GLY A 76 6.13 8.39 -1.57
CA GLY A 76 5.97 7.21 -2.39
C GLY A 76 5.89 7.53 -3.87
N GLU A 77 5.97 6.50 -4.69
CA GLU A 77 5.85 6.57 -6.14
C GLU A 77 4.72 5.68 -6.62
N VAL A 78 3.88 6.21 -7.50
CA VAL A 78 2.81 5.43 -8.14
C VAL A 78 3.44 4.41 -9.08
N VAL A 79 3.23 3.12 -8.81
CA VAL A 79 3.77 2.03 -9.65
C VAL A 79 2.71 1.33 -10.50
N ARG A 80 1.43 1.53 -10.17
CA ARG A 80 0.30 0.96 -10.92
C ARG A 80 -0.98 1.76 -10.67
N VAL A 81 -1.87 1.77 -11.66
CA VAL A 81 -3.22 2.32 -11.58
C VAL A 81 -4.23 1.20 -11.86
N HIS A 82 -5.36 1.23 -11.17
CA HIS A 82 -6.48 0.30 -11.36
C HIS A 82 -7.76 1.08 -11.61
N ASP A 83 -8.58 0.58 -12.52
CA ASP A 83 -9.88 1.17 -12.86
C ASP A 83 -11.02 0.59 -12.02
N ASP A 84 -10.93 -0.70 -11.66
CA ASP A 84 -11.93 -1.38 -10.85
C ASP A 84 -11.29 -2.29 -9.81
N PRO A 85 -11.45 -1.99 -8.52
CA PRO A 85 -11.91 -0.72 -7.96
C PRO A 85 -10.89 0.43 -8.16
N PRO A 86 -11.35 1.67 -8.43
CA PRO A 86 -10.48 2.76 -8.89
C PRO A 86 -9.46 3.17 -7.84
N GLY A 87 -8.20 3.32 -8.26
CA GLY A 87 -7.12 3.73 -7.36
C GLY A 87 -5.74 3.48 -7.92
N MET A 88 -4.75 3.59 -7.04
CA MET A 88 -3.33 3.48 -7.39
C MET A 88 -2.54 2.71 -6.33
N GLY A 89 -1.60 1.89 -6.79
CA GLY A 89 -0.61 1.26 -5.94
C GLY A 89 0.60 2.19 -5.83
N VAL A 90 0.97 2.54 -4.60
CA VAL A 90 2.09 3.42 -4.29
C VAL A 90 3.14 2.62 -3.52
N VAL A 91 4.38 2.64 -3.99
CA VAL A 91 5.53 2.06 -3.28
C VAL A 91 6.17 3.16 -2.43
N PHE A 92 6.54 2.83 -1.20
CA PHE A 92 7.26 3.77 -0.34
C PHE A 92 8.67 3.98 -0.86
N THR A 93 9.03 5.23 -1.17
CA THR A 93 10.40 5.63 -1.46
C THR A 93 11.09 6.08 -0.19
N GLU A 94 10.35 6.76 0.69
CA GLU A 94 10.84 7.23 2.00
C GLU A 94 9.73 7.11 3.04
N LEU A 95 10.08 6.65 4.24
CA LEU A 95 9.21 6.66 5.41
C LEU A 95 10.03 7.16 6.60
N SER A 96 9.38 7.93 7.48
CA SER A 96 10.00 8.27 8.76
C SER A 96 10.23 7.00 9.60
N GLU A 97 11.25 7.01 10.47
CA GLU A 97 11.53 5.88 11.35
C GLU A 97 10.37 5.55 12.30
N GLU A 98 9.60 6.56 12.68
CA GLU A 98 8.37 6.38 13.44
C GLU A 98 7.30 5.67 12.60
N SER A 99 7.03 6.16 11.39
CA SER A 99 6.06 5.55 10.49
C SER A 99 6.42 4.12 10.11
N LYS A 100 7.71 3.79 9.92
CA LYS A 100 8.16 2.40 9.71
C LYS A 100 7.77 1.49 10.89
N ARG A 101 8.00 1.94 12.12
CA ARG A 101 7.62 1.18 13.34
C ARG A 101 6.10 1.00 13.44
N ILE A 102 5.32 1.99 13.03
CA ILE A 102 3.86 1.90 12.97
C ILE A 102 3.44 0.82 11.97
N VAL A 103 3.99 0.86 10.74
CA VAL A 103 3.71 -0.14 9.71
C VAL A 103 4.06 -1.54 10.19
N ASP A 104 5.23 -1.75 10.77
CA ASP A 104 5.63 -3.07 11.26
C ASP A 104 4.72 -3.59 12.39
N ARG A 105 4.32 -2.73 13.33
CA ARG A 105 3.36 -3.09 14.38
C ARG A 105 1.99 -3.44 13.79
N LEU A 106 1.50 -2.64 12.84
CA LEU A 106 0.22 -2.86 12.18
C LEU A 106 0.18 -4.21 11.45
N LEU A 107 1.26 -4.55 10.74
CA LEU A 107 1.37 -5.85 10.07
C LEU A 107 1.44 -7.01 11.08
N ALA A 108 2.22 -6.85 12.17
CA ALA A 108 2.31 -7.87 13.22
C ALA A 108 0.98 -8.08 13.98
N ALA A 109 0.22 -7.01 14.23
CA ALA A 109 -1.06 -7.08 14.93
C ALA A 109 -2.11 -7.87 14.15
N GLN A 110 -2.04 -7.86 12.82
CA GLN A 110 -2.99 -8.57 11.95
C GLN A 110 -2.60 -10.03 11.75
N ALA A 111 -1.30 -10.34 11.71
CA ALA A 111 -0.82 -11.73 11.69
C ALA A 111 -1.22 -12.53 12.95
N ASN A 112 -1.44 -11.86 14.08
CA ASN A 112 -1.87 -12.49 15.34
C ASN A 112 -3.40 -12.62 15.49
N LYS A 113 -4.18 -12.18 14.49
CA LYS A 113 -5.65 -12.21 14.52
C LYS A 113 -6.26 -13.40 13.76
N GLU A 114 -5.42 -14.30 13.25
CA GLU A 114 -5.79 -15.55 12.57
C GLU A 114 -5.75 -16.78 13.50
#